data_AF-A0A2T1CQY0-F1
#
_entry.id   AF-A0A2T1CQY0-F1
#
_cell.length_a   1.000
_cell.length_b   1.000
_cell.length_c   1.000
_cell.angle_alpha   90.00
_cell.angle_beta   90.00
_cell.angle_gamma   90.00
#
_symmetry.space_group_name_H-M   'P 1'
#
loop_
_entity.id
_entity.type
_entity.pdbx_description
1 polymer ?
#
loop_
_entity_poly.entity_id
_entity_poly.type
_entity_poly.pdbx_seq_one_letter_code
_entity_poly.pdbx_strand_id
1 'polypeptide(L)' 'MTVTATLSDNAITAIEVTPHATDPTSLDYQERFAEAVPAEVVGRPIDELRVGRLAGSSGTPDGFNAAIQRIKEQSRR' A
#
# COMPACT_ATOMS: atom_id res chain seq x y z
N MET A 1 -2.41 -9.50 2.34
CA MET A 1 -2.26 -8.28 3.14
C MET A 1 -3.57 -7.50 3.16
N THR A 2 -3.78 -6.67 4.18
CA THR A 2 -4.79 -5.61 4.22
C THR A 2 -4.08 -4.25 4.10
N VAL A 3 -4.71 -3.28 3.43
CA VAL A 3 -4.18 -1.91 3.31
C VAL A 3 -5.23 -0.95 3.86
N THR A 4 -4.80 -0.12 4.80
CA THR A 4 -5.62 0.96 5.38
C THR A 4 -4.91 2.27 5.11
N ALA A 5 -5.64 3.26 4.58
CA ALA A 5 -5.09 4.59 4.33
C ALA A 5 -5.94 5.64 5.05
N THR A 6 -5.29 6.63 5.65
CA THR A 6 -5.91 7.84 6.16
C THR A 6 -5.68 8.96 5.14
N LEU A 7 -6.75 9.66 4.79
CA LEU A 7 -6.74 10.72 3.79
C LEU A 7 -7.10 12.06 4.42
N SER A 8 -6.42 13.12 3.98
CA SER A 8 -6.81 14.52 4.24
C SER A 8 -6.57 15.30 2.96
N ASP A 9 -7.57 16.07 2.52
CA ASP A 9 -7.48 16.91 1.30
C ASP A 9 -6.92 16.15 0.09
N ASN A 10 -7.40 14.92 -0.13
CA ASN A 10 -6.97 14.02 -1.20
C ASN A 10 -5.51 13.51 -1.11
N ALA A 11 -4.79 13.83 -0.04
CA ALA A 11 -3.44 13.35 0.25
C ALA A 11 -3.45 12.23 1.29
N ILE A 12 -2.51 11.29 1.16
CA ILE A 12 -2.30 10.24 2.15
C ILE A 12 -1.55 10.81 3.34
N THR A 13 -2.16 10.79 4.52
CA THR A 13 -1.53 11.25 5.76
C THR A 13 -0.97 10.10 6.59
N ALA A 14 -1.55 8.91 6.45
CA ALA A 14 -1.04 7.68 7.05
C ALA A 14 -1.41 6.49 6.18
N ILE A 15 -0.57 5.47 6.23
CA ILE A 15 -0.85 4.17 5.60
C ILE A 15 -0.37 3.04 6.50
N GLU A 16 -1.18 2.00 6.58
CA GLU A 16 -0.88 0.78 7.31
C GLU A 16 -1.07 -0.41 6.37
N VAL A 17 -0.07 -1.29 6.34
CA VAL A 17 -0.12 -2.54 5.57
C VAL A 17 0.06 -3.70 6.53
N THR A 18 -0.94 -4.55 6.64
CA THR A 18 -0.92 -5.73 7.50
C THR A 18 -0.68 -6.99 6.66
N PRO A 19 0.48 -7.67 6.80
CA PRO A 19 0.74 -8.95 6.13
C PRO A 19 -0.24 -10.05 6.54
N HIS A 20 -0.57 -10.96 5.61
CA HIS A 20 -1.41 -12.15 5.88
C HIS A 20 -0.83 -13.45 5.30
N ALA A 21 0.38 -13.39 4.72
CA ALA A 21 1.01 -14.59 4.17
C ALA A 21 1.34 -15.58 5.29
N THR A 22 1.11 -16.86 5.02
CA THR A 22 1.48 -17.98 5.89
C THR A 22 2.78 -18.65 5.46
N ASP A 23 3.13 -18.55 4.17
CA ASP A 23 4.44 -18.96 3.65
C ASP A 23 5.52 -17.96 4.13
N PRO A 24 6.62 -18.43 4.77
CA PRO A 24 7.65 -17.56 5.34
C PRO A 24 8.30 -16.61 4.33
N THR A 25 8.53 -17.08 3.10
CA THR A 25 9.15 -16.25 2.05
C THR A 25 8.21 -15.12 1.63
N SER A 26 6.94 -15.46 1.44
CA SER A 26 5.90 -14.50 1.09
C SER A 26 5.62 -13.51 2.23
N LEU A 27 5.77 -13.94 3.48
CA LEU A 27 5.64 -13.09 4.66
C LEU A 27 6.78 -12.06 4.73
N ASP A 28 8.05 -12.48 4.58
CA ASP A 28 9.22 -11.58 4.54
C ASP A 28 9.05 -10.48 3.46
N TYR A 29 8.56 -10.85 2.27
CA TYR A 29 8.27 -9.86 1.23
C TYR A 29 7.11 -8.91 1.56
N GLN A 30 6.08 -9.37 2.29
CA GLN A 30 4.97 -8.50 2.72
C GLN A 30 5.40 -7.56 3.85
N GLU A 31 6.18 -8.04 4.81
CA GLU A 31 6.71 -7.25 5.93
C GLU A 31 7.64 -6.14 5.42
N ARG A 32 8.64 -6.49 4.60
CA ARG A 32 9.54 -5.50 4.01
C ARG A 32 8.83 -4.46 3.16
N PHE A 33 7.78 -4.87 2.44
CA PHE A 33 6.96 -3.94 1.69
C PHE A 33 6.15 -3.02 2.62
N ALA A 34 5.56 -3.56 3.69
CA ALA A 34 4.81 -2.80 4.68
C ALA A 34 5.69 -1.76 5.39
N GLU A 35 6.96 -2.07 5.63
CA GLU A 35 7.94 -1.13 6.19
C GLU A 35 8.36 -0.04 5.18
N ALA A 36 8.54 -0.40 3.91
CA ALA A 36 9.03 0.53 2.89
C ALA A 36 7.96 1.47 2.33
N VAL A 37 6.72 1.00 2.19
CA VAL A 37 5.68 1.74 1.47
C VAL A 37 5.29 3.08 2.11
N PRO A 38 5.22 3.27 3.44
CA PRO A 38 4.81 4.55 4.02
C PRO A 38 5.71 5.70 3.59
N ALA A 39 7.02 5.46 3.50
CA ALA A 39 7.99 6.46 3.07
C ALA A 39 7.80 6.92 1.61
N GLU A 40 7.22 6.06 0.77
CA GLU A 40 7.02 6.33 -0.66
C GLU A 40 5.69 7.02 -0.98
N VAL A 41 4.72 6.97 -0.05
CA VAL A 41 3.32 7.29 -0.35
C VAL A 41 2.71 8.34 0.58
N VAL A 42 3.20 8.49 1.81
CA VAL A 42 2.71 9.54 2.72
C VAL A 42 3.06 10.92 2.15
N GLY A 43 2.11 11.83 2.18
CA GLY A 43 2.18 13.17 1.59
C GLY A 43 1.84 13.24 0.10
N ARG A 44 1.63 12.10 -0.57
CA ARG A 44 1.28 12.08 -1.99
C ARG A 44 -0.24 12.13 -2.20
N PRO A 45 -0.71 12.76 -3.29
CA PRO A 45 -2.11 12.65 -3.71
C PRO A 45 -2.47 11.19 -3.96
N ILE A 46 -3.59 10.73 -3.39
CA ILE A 46 -4.01 9.34 -3.58
C ILE A 46 -4.25 9.07 -5.07
N ASP A 47 -4.88 9.99 -5.81
CA ASP A 47 -5.25 9.84 -7.22
C ASP A 47 -4.08 9.46 -8.13
N GLU A 48 -2.90 10.02 -7.88
CA GLU A 48 -1.68 9.79 -8.66
C GLU A 48 -0.83 8.63 -8.13
N LEU A 49 -1.23 8.03 -7.00
CA LEU A 49 -0.44 7.00 -6.36
C LEU A 49 -0.40 5.72 -7.19
N ARG A 50 0.83 5.32 -7.55
CA ARG A 50 1.19 4.01 -8.05
C ARG A 50 2.59 3.65 -7.55
N VAL A 51 2.70 2.48 -6.92
CA VAL A 51 3.96 1.99 -6.37
C VAL A 51 4.52 0.90 -7.29
N GLY A 52 5.81 0.98 -7.57
CA GLY A 52 6.55 -0.02 -8.34
C GLY A 52 7.10 -1.15 -7.46
N ARG A 53 8.12 -1.85 -7.94
CA ARG A 53 8.84 -2.83 -7.11
C ARG A 53 9.46 -2.13 -5.90
N LEU A 54 9.08 -2.57 -4.71
CA LEU A 54 9.68 -2.17 -3.44
C LEU A 54 10.21 -3.40 -2.72
N ALA A 55 11.36 -3.22 -2.06
CA ALA A 55 12.00 -4.22 -1.20
C ALA A 55 12.10 -5.64 -1.81
N GLY A 56 12.36 -5.72 -3.12
CA GLY A 56 12.50 -6.99 -3.84
C GLY A 56 11.18 -7.71 -4.16
N SER A 57 10.03 -7.23 -3.68
CA SER A 57 8.74 -7.84 -3.96
C SER A 57 8.21 -7.48 -5.35
N SER A 58 7.96 -8.49 -6.17
CA SER A 58 7.32 -8.34 -7.48
C SER A 58 5.79 -8.36 -7.43
N GLY A 59 5.20 -9.14 -6.51
CA GLY A 59 3.73 -9.32 -6.43
C GLY A 59 3.02 -8.45 -5.38
N THR A 60 3.71 -8.06 -4.31
CA THR A 60 3.13 -7.20 -3.25
C THR A 60 2.70 -5.82 -3.78
N PRO A 61 3.45 -5.14 -4.68
CA PRO A 61 3.03 -3.86 -5.24
C PRO A 61 1.70 -3.91 -6.00
N ASP A 62 1.42 -5.00 -6.72
CA ASP A 62 0.17 -5.13 -7.49
C ASP A 62 -1.05 -5.22 -6.57
N GLY A 63 -0.96 -6.04 -5.51
CA GLY A 63 -2.01 -6.14 -4.50
C GLY A 63 -2.25 -4.83 -3.77
N PHE A 64 -1.17 -4.11 -3.44
CA PHE A 64 -1.25 -2.79 -2.82
C PHE A 64 -1.92 -1.77 -3.75
N ASN A 65 -1.47 -1.66 -5.00
CA ASN A 65 -2.06 -0.74 -5.98
C ASN A 65 -3.55 -1.04 -6.21
N ALA A 66 -3.94 -2.32 -6.25
CA ALA A 66 -5.34 -2.71 -6.36
C ALA A 66 -6.18 -2.33 -5.13
N ALA A 67 -5.58 -2.34 -3.92
CA ALA A 67 -6.24 -1.86 -2.72
C ALA A 67 -6.42 -0.34 -2.74
N ILE A 68 -5.40 0.41 -3.16
CA ILE A 68 -5.47 1.87 -3.33
C ILE A 68 -6.56 2.27 -4.32
N GLN A 69 -6.72 1.56 -5.43
CA GLN A 69 -7.81 1.84 -6.37
C GLN A 69 -9.20 1.67 -5.74
N ARG A 70 -9.39 0.64 -4.90
CA ARG A 70 -10.65 0.48 -4.14
C ARG A 70 -10.88 1.60 -3.14
N ILE A 71 -9.84 2.04 -2.44
CA ILE A 71 -9.93 3.16 -1.50
C ILE A 71 -10.34 4.44 -2.22
N LYS A 72 -9.79 4.72 -3.41
CA LYS A 72 -10.21 5.85 -4.26
C LYS A 72 -11.68 5.79 -4.65
N GLU A 73 -12.15 4.60 -5.05
CA GLU A 73 -13.56 4.41 -5.41
C GLU A 73 -14.49 4.62 -4.21
N GLN A 74 -14.06 4.20 -3.02
CA GLN A 74 -14.81 4.37 -1.78
C GLN A 74 -14.82 5.82 -1.28
N SER A 75 -13.72 6.57 -1.44
CA SER A 75 -13.62 7.96 -0.98
C SER A 75 -14.38 8.96 -1.87
N ARG A 76 -14.80 8.54 -3.08
CA ARG A 76 -15.58 9.34 -4.02
C ARG A 76 -17.10 9.23 -3.83
N ARG A 77 -17.55 8.34 -2.94
CA ARG A 77 -18.96 8.19 -2.56
C ARG A 77 -19.31 9.09 -1.38
#